data_AF-A0A7K2BTX0-F1
#
_entry.id   AF-A0A7K2BTX0-F1
#
_cell.length_a   1.000
_cell.length_b   1.000
_cell.length_c   1.000
_cell.angle_alpha   90.00
_cell.angle_beta   90.00
_cell.angle_gamma   90.00
#
_symmetry.space_group_name_H-M   'P 1'
#
loop_
_entity.id
_entity.type
_entity.pdbx_description
1 polymer ?
#
loop_
_entity_poly.entity_id
_entity_poly.type
_entity_poly.pdbx_seq_one_letter_code
_entity_poly.pdbx_strand_id
1 'polypeptide(L)'
;MTTAETCECAMAYLAAGDRAAALRLFEWAQRRREPDGSYLTGRAFPANVSYPDQECSTYSAAAVLLAADALAGDSPASGLFVDSDSLPAPLDLGPVEA
;
A
#
# COMPACT_ATOMS: atom_id res chain seq x y z
N MET A 1 4.20 -12.52 4.48
CA MET A 1 3.60 -11.47 3.66
C MET A 1 2.71 -10.64 4.55
N THR A 2 2.81 -9.33 4.47
CA THR A 2 1.98 -8.37 5.20
C THR A 2 1.22 -7.52 4.19
N THR A 3 -0.05 -7.23 4.45
CA THR A 3 -0.96 -6.63 3.46
C THR A 3 -0.57 -5.19 3.17
N ALA A 4 -0.34 -4.39 4.22
CA ALA A 4 0.01 -2.98 4.07
C ALA A 4 1.28 -2.78 3.26
N GLU A 5 2.39 -3.42 3.67
CA GLU A 5 3.69 -3.29 3.00
C GLU A 5 3.66 -3.84 1.57
N THR A 6 2.81 -4.83 1.27
CA THR A 6 2.59 -5.30 -0.10
C THR A 6 1.91 -4.23 -0.97
N CYS A 7 0.91 -3.54 -0.43
CA CYS A 7 0.22 -2.43 -1.10
C CYS A 7 1.13 -1.20 -1.26
N GLU A 8 1.93 -0.86 -0.25
CA GLU A 8 2.93 0.21 -0.33
C GLU A 8 3.99 -0.10 -1.39
N CYS A 9 4.46 -1.35 -1.44
CA CYS A 9 5.37 -1.80 -2.49
C CYS A 9 4.70 -1.72 -3.87
N ALA A 10 3.41 -2.06 -3.99
CA ALA A 10 2.66 -1.92 -5.24
C ALA A 10 2.61 -0.45 -5.70
N MET A 11 2.33 0.49 -4.81
CA MET A 11 2.37 1.92 -5.12
C MET A 11 3.77 2.38 -5.52
N ALA A 12 4.83 1.88 -4.87
CA ALA A 12 6.21 2.19 -5.25
C ALA A 12 6.55 1.71 -6.67
N TYR A 13 6.12 0.51 -7.06
CA TYR A 13 6.27 0.04 -8.45
C TYR A 13 5.46 0.87 -9.43
N LEU A 14 4.26 1.30 -9.04
CA LEU A 14 3.44 2.17 -9.87
C LEU A 14 4.11 3.53 -10.10
N ALA A 15 4.69 4.12 -9.05
CA ALA A 15 5.48 5.35 -9.12
C ALA A 15 6.73 5.20 -10.02
N ALA A 16 7.35 4.02 -10.02
CA ALA A 16 8.48 3.69 -10.90
C ALA A 16 8.06 3.37 -12.35
N GLY A 17 6.77 3.42 -12.68
CA GLY A 17 6.23 3.13 -14.01
C GLY A 17 6.02 1.63 -14.30
N ASP A 18 6.31 0.72 -13.37
CA ASP A 18 6.05 -0.72 -13.52
C ASP A 18 4.64 -1.08 -13.03
N ARG A 19 3.65 -0.67 -13.82
CA ARG A 19 2.24 -0.95 -13.55
C ARG A 19 1.94 -2.46 -13.46
N ALA A 20 2.67 -3.29 -14.20
CA ALA A 20 2.44 -4.74 -14.21
C ALA A 20 2.87 -5.38 -12.88
N ALA A 21 4.01 -4.97 -12.32
CA ALA A 21 4.42 -5.39 -10.98
C ALA A 21 3.45 -4.90 -9.90
N ALA A 22 3.01 -3.64 -9.99
CA ALA A 22 2.04 -3.08 -9.07
C ALA A 22 0.73 -3.90 -9.02
N LEU A 23 0.16 -4.25 -10.18
CA LEU A 23 -1.04 -5.09 -10.25
C LEU A 23 -0.82 -6.48 -9.63
N ARG A 24 0.30 -7.14 -9.92
CA ARG A 24 0.58 -8.48 -9.36
C ARG A 24 0.64 -8.45 -7.83
N LEU A 25 1.29 -7.44 -7.25
CA LEU A 25 1.36 -7.28 -5.80
C LEU A 25 -0.01 -6.98 -5.21
N PHE A 26 -0.79 -6.10 -5.86
CA PHE A 26 -2.15 -5.79 -5.41
C PHE A 26 -3.05 -7.03 -5.45
N GLU A 27 -2.98 -7.85 -6.50
CA GLU A 27 -3.68 -9.14 -6.59
C GLU A 27 -3.30 -10.09 -5.44
N TRP A 28 -2.06 -10.07 -4.96
CA TRP A 28 -1.67 -10.85 -3.78
C TRP A 28 -2.27 -10.30 -2.50
N ALA A 29 -2.32 -8.98 -2.33
CA ALA A 29 -3.00 -8.34 -1.20
C ALA A 29 -4.50 -8.70 -1.17
N GLN A 30 -5.17 -8.77 -2.32
CA GLN A 30 -6.58 -9.17 -2.41
C GLN A 30 -6.86 -10.57 -1.83
N ARG A 31 -5.87 -11.47 -1.81
CA ARG A 31 -6.01 -12.82 -1.20
C ARG A 31 -6.05 -12.79 0.33
N ARG A 32 -5.95 -11.62 0.96
CA ARG A 32 -6.04 -11.39 2.41
C ARG A 32 -7.36 -10.81 2.86
N ARG A 33 -8.28 -10.56 1.92
CA ARG A 33 -9.61 -10.05 2.22
C ARG A 33 -10.45 -11.14 2.88
N GLU A 34 -11.01 -10.84 4.04
CA GLU A 34 -11.91 -11.71 4.79
C GLU A 34 -13.37 -11.51 4.33
N PRO A 35 -14.30 -12.42 4.69
CA PRO A 35 -15.70 -12.34 4.26
C PRO A 35 -16.43 -11.06 4.65
N ASP A 36 -16.06 -10.45 5.78
CA ASP A 36 -16.60 -9.17 6.24
C ASP A 36 -16.00 -7.95 5.52
N GLY A 37 -15.02 -8.18 4.65
CA GLY A 37 -14.33 -7.15 3.88
C GLY A 37 -13.12 -6.52 4.56
N SER A 38 -12.81 -6.93 5.80
CA SER A 38 -11.54 -6.61 6.44
C SER A 38 -10.37 -7.30 5.73
N TYR A 39 -9.14 -6.87 6.03
CA TYR A 39 -7.93 -7.48 5.48
C TYR A 39 -7.02 -7.92 6.62
N LEU A 40 -6.61 -9.20 6.60
CA LEU A 40 -5.62 -9.71 7.54
C LEU A 40 -4.33 -8.89 7.44
N THR A 41 -3.74 -8.51 8.58
CA THR A 41 -2.47 -7.79 8.63
C THR A 41 -1.37 -8.58 7.96
N GLY A 42 -1.24 -9.88 8.26
CA GLY A 42 -0.14 -10.67 7.72
C GLY A 42 -0.29 -12.17 7.85
N ARG A 43 0.55 -12.88 7.09
CA ARG A 43 0.71 -14.32 7.13
C ARG A 43 2.19 -14.70 7.16
N ALA A 44 2.57 -15.48 8.16
CA ALA A 44 3.92 -16.02 8.30
C ALA A 44 4.11 -17.25 7.40
N PHE A 45 5.22 -17.30 6.69
CA PHE A 45 5.62 -18.44 5.85
C PHE A 45 6.84 -19.13 6.46
N PRO A 46 6.98 -20.47 6.31
CA PRO A 46 6.15 -21.38 5.51
C PRO A 46 4.88 -21.88 6.22
N ALA A 47 4.71 -21.62 7.52
CA ALA A 47 3.62 -22.16 8.33
C ALA A 47 2.21 -21.76 7.84
N ASN A 48 2.10 -20.72 7.02
CA ASN A 48 0.86 -20.22 6.44
C ASN A 48 -0.19 -19.83 7.50
N VAL A 49 0.26 -19.31 8.65
CA VAL A 49 -0.58 -18.85 9.77
C VAL A 49 -0.65 -17.33 9.82
N SER A 50 -1.79 -16.79 10.27
CA SER A 50 -1.92 -15.36 10.55
C SER A 50 -0.87 -14.89 11.56
N TYR A 51 -0.28 -13.72 11.30
CA TYR A 51 0.60 -13.07 12.26
C TYR A 51 0.60 -11.55 12.05
N PRO A 52 0.23 -10.74 13.07
CA PRO A 52 -0.37 -11.15 14.34
C PRO A 52 -1.66 -11.98 14.17
N ASP A 53 -2.03 -12.78 15.18
CA ASP A 53 -3.08 -13.78 15.00
C ASP A 53 -4.45 -13.15 14.72
N GLN A 54 -5.05 -13.55 13.58
CA GLN A 54 -6.33 -13.05 13.06
C GLN A 54 -6.49 -11.53 13.07
N GLU A 55 -5.39 -10.78 13.14
CA GLU A 55 -5.45 -9.33 13.22
C GLU A 55 -5.84 -8.75 11.87
N CYS A 56 -6.84 -7.87 11.87
CA CYS A 56 -7.22 -7.05 10.73
C CYS A 56 -7.05 -5.57 11.09
N SER A 57 -5.83 -5.05 10.91
CA SER A 57 -5.55 -3.64 11.21
C SER A 57 -6.25 -2.70 10.23
N THR A 58 -6.76 -1.57 10.74
CA THR A 58 -7.31 -0.49 9.90
C THR A 58 -6.27 0.08 8.94
N TYR A 59 -5.00 0.06 9.34
CA TYR A 59 -3.87 0.43 8.49
C TYR A 59 -3.74 -0.47 7.25
N SER A 60 -3.91 -1.79 7.38
CA SER A 60 -3.90 -2.69 6.23
C SER A 60 -5.04 -2.40 5.25
N ALA A 61 -6.25 -2.16 5.78
CA ALA A 61 -7.38 -1.77 4.94
C ALA A 61 -7.14 -0.41 4.25
N ALA A 62 -6.56 0.56 4.95
CA ALA A 62 -6.24 1.87 4.40
C ALA A 62 -5.21 1.77 3.26
N ALA A 63 -4.13 0.99 3.45
CA ALA A 63 -3.12 0.77 2.41
C ALA A 63 -3.71 0.11 1.15
N VAL A 64 -4.66 -0.83 1.31
CA VAL A 64 -5.39 -1.42 0.18
C VAL A 64 -6.21 -0.37 -0.57
N LEU A 65 -6.96 0.47 0.14
CA LEU A 65 -7.77 1.53 -0.49
C LEU A 65 -6.90 2.54 -1.25
N LEU A 66 -5.79 2.97 -0.66
CA LEU A 66 -4.84 3.89 -1.30
C LEU A 66 -4.21 3.27 -2.56
N ALA A 67 -3.78 2.00 -2.49
CA ALA A 67 -3.23 1.30 -3.64
C ALA A 67 -4.29 1.09 -4.75
N ALA A 68 -5.54 0.79 -4.37
CA ALA A 68 -6.64 0.65 -5.31
C ALA A 68 -6.91 1.96 -6.06
N ASP A 69 -7.00 3.07 -5.32
CA ASP A 69 -7.24 4.39 -5.91
C ASP A 69 -6.08 4.84 -6.79
N ALA A 70 -4.82 4.64 -6.37
CA ALA A 70 -3.65 4.92 -7.19
C ALA A 70 -3.63 4.10 -8.49
N LEU A 71 -4.03 2.82 -8.44
CA LEU A 71 -4.11 1.96 -9.62
C LEU A 71 -5.28 2.32 -10.56
N ALA A 72 -6.39 2.81 -10.01
CA ALA A 72 -7.57 3.20 -10.77
C ALA A 72 -7.43 4.59 -11.40
N GLY A 73 -6.86 5.55 -10.65
CA GLY A 73 -6.72 6.94 -11.05
C GLY A 73 -8.02 7.76 -10.94
N ASP A 74 -9.01 7.30 -10.16
CA ASP A 74 -10.37 7.84 -10.17
C ASP A 74 -10.57 9.03 -9.23
N SER A 75 -9.84 9.10 -8.11
CA SER A 75 -9.95 10.23 -7.19
C SER A 75 -8.94 11.35 -7.49
N PRO A 76 -9.22 12.59 -7.07
CA PRO A 76 -8.24 13.69 -7.10
C PRO A 76 -6.96 13.43 -6.29
N ALA A 77 -6.98 12.45 -5.37
CA ALA A 77 -5.84 12.09 -4.53
C ALA A 77 -5.07 10.87 -5.04
N SER A 78 -5.48 10.26 -6.16
CA SER A 78 -4.88 9.03 -6.69
C SER A 78 -3.39 9.15 -7.01
N GLY A 79 -2.92 10.35 -7.37
CA GLY A 79 -1.52 10.65 -7.63
C GLY A 79 -0.64 10.83 -6.38
N LEU A 80 -1.21 10.96 -5.19
CA LEU A 80 -0.51 11.45 -3.99
C LEU A 80 0.77 10.66 -3.65
N PHE A 81 0.75 9.34 -3.84
CA PHE A 81 1.86 8.44 -3.51
C PHE A 81 2.63 7.92 -4.73
N VAL A 82 2.22 8.30 -5.95
CA VAL A 82 2.76 7.73 -7.19
C VAL A 82 3.22 8.75 -8.21
N ASP A 83 2.86 10.02 -8.03
CA ASP A 83 3.29 11.14 -8.86
C ASP A 83 3.98 12.19 -7.98
N SER A 84 5.31 12.08 -7.86
CA SER A 84 6.11 13.03 -7.10
C SER A 84 6.12 14.44 -7.70
N ASP A 85 5.89 14.55 -9.00
CA ASP A 85 5.94 15.84 -9.71
C ASP A 85 4.68 16.67 -9.44
N SER A 86 3.59 16.01 -9.02
CA SER A 86 2.37 16.67 -8.57
C SER A 86 2.48 17.34 -7.19
N LEU A 87 3.51 17.01 -6.41
CA LEU A 87 3.67 17.53 -5.05
C LEU A 87 4.30 18.93 -5.05
N PRO A 88 3.95 19.78 -4.08
CA PRO A 88 4.65 21.04 -3.87
C PRO A 88 6.14 20.83 -3.64
N ALA A 89 6.95 21.84 -3.96
CA ALA A 89 8.37 21.82 -3.64
C ALA A 89 8.60 21.52 -2.14
N PRO A 90 9.63 20.73 -1.78
CA PRO A 90 9.95 20.44 -0.39
C PRO A 90 10.10 21.71 0.44
N LEU A 91 9.62 21.67 1.69
CA LEU A 91 9.81 22.76 2.64
C LEU A 91 11.29 22.88 2.99
N ASP A 92 11.88 24.06 2.76
CA ASP A 92 13.20 24.39 3.28
C ASP A 92 13.08 24.71 4.78
N LEU A 93 13.56 23.80 5.61
CA LEU A 93 13.50 23.93 7.07
C LEU A 93 14.70 24.69 7.65
N GLY A 94 15.65 25.13 6.81
CA GLY A 94 16.94 25.64 7.26
C GLY A 94 17.81 24.53 7.89
N PRO A 95 19.03 24.88 8.34
CA PRO A 95 19.92 23.93 8.99
C PRO A 95 19.35 23.45 10.33
N VAL A 96 19.43 22.15 10.58
CA VAL A 96 19.14 21.57 11.91
C VAL A 96 20.33 21.86 12.82
N GLU A 97 20.17 22.73 13.81
CA GLU A 97 21.19 22.94 14.85
C GLU A 97 21.35 21.65 15.67
N ALA A 98 22.60 21.20 15.85
CA ALA A 98 22.97 19.95 16.52
C ALA A 98 23.19 20.11 18.02
#